data_AF-A0A845ZS98-F1
#
_entry.id   AF-A0A845ZS98-F1
#
_cell.length_a   1.000
_cell.length_b   1.000
_cell.length_c   1.000
_cell.angle_alpha   90.00
_cell.angle_beta   90.00
_cell.angle_gamma   90.00
#
_symmetry.space_group_name_H-M   'P 1'
#
loop_
_entity.id
_entity.type
_entity.pdbx_description
1 polymer ?
#
loop_
_entity_poly.entity_id
_entity_poly.type
_entity_poly.pdbx_seq_one_letter_code
_entity_poly.pdbx_strand_id
1 'polypeptide(L)' 'MSHRRLYPWVMVRLLPPMPPVVFARFDSPADAKSYGQVLKLLMPGAKFLIFLDYRAIP' A
#
# COMPACT_ATOMS: atom_id res chain seq x y z
N MET A 1 -25.61 2.38 0.40
CA MET A 1 -24.92 1.45 -0.50
C MET A 1 -23.47 1.37 -0.08
N SER A 2 -23.05 0.26 0.53
CA SER A 2 -21.68 0.11 1.02
C SER A 2 -20.74 -0.05 -0.17
N HIS A 3 -19.91 0.96 -0.43
CA HIS A 3 -18.83 0.86 -1.41
C HIS A 3 -17.77 -0.12 -0.90
N ARG A 4 -17.97 -1.41 -1.18
CA ARG A 4 -17.00 -2.46 -0.92
C ARG A 4 -15.74 -2.15 -1.73
N ARG A 5 -14.70 -1.65 -1.06
CA ARG A 5 -13.40 -1.39 -1.71
C ARG A 5 -12.74 -2.75 -1.91
N LEU A 6 -12.59 -3.15 -3.17
CA LEU A 6 -12.07 -4.46 -3.55
C LEU A 6 -10.63 -4.69 -3.04
N TYR A 7 -9.85 -3.62 -2.85
CA TYR A 7 -8.43 -3.66 -2.50
C TYR A 7 -8.16 -3.09 -1.09
N PRO A 8 -8.31 -3.91 -0.02
CA PRO A 8 -8.20 -3.45 1.36
C PRO A 8 -6.75 -3.22 1.81
N TRP A 9 -5.76 -3.82 1.14
CA TRP A 9 -4.35 -3.62 1.48
C TRP A 9 -3.82 -2.39 0.76
N VAL A 10 -3.39 -1.40 1.52
CA VAL A 10 -2.92 -0.11 1.00
C VAL A 10 -1.44 0.02 1.22
N MET A 11 -0.70 0.28 0.14
CA MET A 11 0.70 0.67 0.20
C MET A 11 0.82 2.17 0.04
N VAL A 12 1.45 2.83 1.02
CA VAL A 12 1.71 4.27 1.03
C VAL A 12 3.20 4.50 0.92
N ARG A 13 3.60 5.44 0.06
CA ARG A 13 4.97 5.92 -0.04
C ARG A 13 5.15 7.12 0.88
N LEU A 14 6.19 7.07 1.72
CA LEU A 14 6.62 8.19 2.54
C LEU A 14 7.61 9.05 1.74
N LEU A 15 7.35 10.35 1.67
CA LEU A 15 8.13 11.30 0.89
C LEU A 15 8.45 12.57 1.69
N PRO A 16 9.21 12.54 2.80
CA PRO A 16 9.55 13.76 3.52
C PRO A 16 10.24 14.78 2.61
N PRO A 17 9.86 16.07 2.62
CA PRO A 17 8.94 16.75 3.54
C PRO A 17 7.46 16.75 3.11
N MET A 18 7.12 16.07 2.02
CA MET A 18 5.77 16.01 1.43
C MET A 18 4.84 15.04 2.19
N PRO A 19 3.52 15.26 2.10
CA PRO A 19 2.53 14.31 2.58
C PRO A 19 2.72 12.90 1.97
N PRO A 20 2.44 11.83 2.72
CA PRO A 20 2.44 10.47 2.18
C PRO A 20 1.40 10.30 1.08
N VAL A 21 1.72 9.48 0.07
CA VAL A 21 0.84 9.24 -1.08
C VAL A 21 0.51 7.76 -1.19
N VAL A 22 -0.77 7.45 -1.46
CA VAL A 22 -1.18 6.08 -1.79
C VAL A 22 -0.50 5.68 -3.09
N PHE A 23 0.39 4.69 -3.00
CA PHE A 23 1.20 4.24 -4.11
C PHE A 23 0.50 3.13 -4.89
N ALA A 24 -0.08 2.16 -4.17
CA ALA A 24 -0.79 1.03 -4.74
C ALA A 24 -1.80 0.45 -3.74
N ARG A 25 -2.76 -0.34 -4.24
CA ARG A 25 -3.66 -1.15 -3.42
C ARG A 25 -3.70 -2.58 -3.94
N PHE A 26 -3.93 -3.53 -3.04
CA PHE A 26 -3.89 -4.96 -3.32
C PHE A 26 -5.07 -5.68 -2.68
N ASP A 27 -5.49 -6.77 -3.30
CA ASP A 27 -6.55 -7.65 -2.77
C ASP A 27 -6.00 -8.52 -1.61
N SER A 28 -4.71 -8.83 -1.64
CA SER A 28 -4.06 -9.71 -0.66
C SER A 28 -2.83 -9.05 -0.02
N PRO A 29 -2.48 -9.43 1.23
CA PRO A 29 -1.26 -8.98 1.87
C PRO A 29 0.00 -9.58 1.23
N ALA A 30 -0.13 -10.76 0.61
CA ALA A 30 0.96 -11.45 -0.05
C ALA A 30 1.44 -10.66 -1.26
N ASP A 31 0.52 -10.21 -2.11
CA ASP A 31 0.85 -9.41 -3.29
C ASP A 31 1.49 -8.07 -2.90
N ALA A 32 0.95 -7.41 -1.88
CA ALA A 32 1.51 -6.17 -1.35
C ALA A 32 2.97 -6.35 -0.87
N LYS A 33 3.27 -7.47 -0.20
CA LYS A 33 4.62 -7.81 0.27
C LYS A 33 5.57 -8.12 -0.89
N SER A 34 5.15 -8.97 -1.83
CA SER A 34 5.93 -9.33 -3.02
C SER A 34 6.28 -8.09 -3.85
N TYR A 35 5.30 -7.20 -4.05
CA TYR A 35 5.53 -5.92 -4.72
C TYR A 35 6.52 -5.04 -3.94
N GLY A 36 6.39 -4.99 -2.61
CA GLY A 36 7.34 -4.27 -1.74
C GLY A 36 8.77 -4.80 -1.82
N GLN A 37 8.99 -6.10 -2.05
CA GLN A 37 10.34 -6.65 -2.26
C GLN A 37 10.95 -6.14 -3.56
N VAL A 38 10.18 -6.08 -4.64
CA VAL A 38 10.64 -5.51 -5.92
C VAL A 38 10.96 -4.01 -5.76
N LEU A 39 10.12 -3.26 -5.05
CA LEU A 39 10.36 -1.84 -4.79
C LEU A 39 11.63 -1.57 -3.97
N LYS A 40 12.00 -2.46 -3.04
CA LYS A 40 13.27 -2.32 -2.31
C LYS A 40 14.48 -2.41 -3.24
N LEU A 41 14.40 -3.21 -4.30
CA LEU A 41 15.47 -3.32 -5.29
C LEU A 41 15.50 -2.11 -6.22
N LEU A 42 14.33 -1.67 -6.70
CA LEU A 42 14.23 -0.55 -7.63
C LEU A 42 14.47 0.82 -6.95
N MET A 43 14.11 0.94 -5.69
CA MET A 43 14.10 2.21 -4.94
C MET A 43 14.59 1.99 -3.50
N PRO A 44 15.86 1.60 -3.29
CA PRO A 44 16.38 1.20 -1.97
C PRO A 44 16.28 2.28 -0.88
N GLY A 45 16.27 3.56 -1.26
CA GLY A 45 16.08 4.68 -0.34
C GLY A 45 14.62 5.07 -0.08
N ALA A 46 13.65 4.52 -0.81
CA ALA A 46 12.25 4.84 -0.64
C ALA A 46 11.65 4.06 0.54
N LYS A 47 10.81 4.75 1.33
CA LYS A 47 10.13 4.15 2.48
C LYS A 47 8.67 3.91 2.13
N PHE A 48 8.21 2.68 2.35
CA PHE A 48 6.83 2.26 2.10
C PHE A 48 6.22 1.69 3.37
N LEU A 49 4.94 1.99 3.59
CA LEU A 49 4.10 1.38 4.62
C LEU A 49 3.00 0.58 3.94
N ILE A 50 2.70 -0.61 4.47
CA ILE A 50 1.57 -1.43 4.04
C ILE A 50 0.64 -1.59 5.25
N PHE A 51 -0.65 -1.28 5.08
CA PHE A 51 -1.64 -1.48 6.13
C PHE A 51 -2.99 -1.94 5.55
N LEU A 52 -3.83 -2.48 6.42
CA LEU A 52 -5.18 -2.90 6.11
C LEU A 52 -6.15 -1.73 6.32
N ASP A 53 -6.80 -1.27 5.27
CA ASP A 53 -7.91 -0.31 5.35
C ASP A 53 -9.17 -1.07 5.77
N TYR A 54 -9.42 -1.19 7.09
CA TYR A 54 -10.58 -1.92 7.64
C TYR A 54 -11.92 -1.35 7.16
N ARG A 55 -11.96 -0.08 6.70
CA ARG A 55 -13.17 0.52 6.12
C ARG A 55 -13.49 -0.04 4.72
N ALA A 56 -12.57 -0.81 4.14
CA ALA A 56 -12.77 -1.56 2.91
C ALA A 56 -13.36 -2.97 3.15
N ILE A 57 -13.39 -3.44 4.39
CA ILE A 57 -13.86 -4.78 4.79
C ILE A 57 -15.24 -4.63 5.42
N PRO A 58 -16.24 -5.45 5.05
CA PRO A 58 -17.59 -5.39 5.59
C PRO A 58 -17.67 -5.73 7.09
#